data_AF-A0A7K2BSB7-F1
#
_entry.id   AF-A0A7K2BSB7-F1
#
_cell.length_a   1.000
_cell.length_b   1.000
_cell.length_c   1.000
_cell.angle_alpha   90.00
_cell.angle_beta   90.00
_cell.angle_gamma   90.00
#
_symmetry.space_group_name_H-M   'P 1'
#
loop_
_entity.id
_entity.type
_entity.pdbx_description
1 polymer ?
#
loop_
_entity_poly.entity_id
_entity_poly.type
_entity_poly.pdbx_seq_one_letter_code
_entity_poly.pdbx_strand_id
1 'polypeptide(L)'
;MTEGSPLDWHWEEVAPGRISASGDFAKMFRGERVKAPGLFGADPLQDESALLMREAVQNSWDAALESRNEAASAGAGGPRTPIPFEVRFRLFELSGTERDRCAEVTGLHDLARRVASVEDRRTLGLGEQDCLDGLGDDVPLPMLEISERAAGGMHGPWGEESKLYRALCSFGITPATPGRGGSFGYGKAGLIRGSAIRTVLAYTCFAEHADDPGVTRRLLGMTYWGAHKDEERRSCIGVRWLARLDGEGECRPYENDDADAAADLLGLARRSPDDPADLGTTFLLVDPTVTSDGLLRAAERFWWPALNDQTQQFEISVMDESAGGGGSATRGPRTIPISCRSPRPSRPRRCRRTASAATSRYGSSSPVRRLEATTGSALWR
;
A
#
# COMPACT_ATOMS: atom_id res chain seq x y z
N MET A 1 23.67 -21.88 20.95
CA MET A 1 22.25 -21.70 21.26
C MET A 1 21.87 -20.36 20.69
N THR A 2 21.41 -20.33 19.45
CA THR A 2 20.84 -19.11 18.85
C THR A 2 19.54 -18.83 19.59
N GLU A 3 19.49 -17.72 20.32
CA GLU A 3 18.23 -17.15 20.79
C GLU A 3 17.31 -17.04 19.57
N GLY A 4 16.11 -17.59 19.65
CA GLY A 4 15.15 -17.54 18.54
C GLY A 4 14.77 -16.09 18.26
N SER A 5 14.40 -15.82 17.00
CA SER A 5 13.78 -14.53 16.63
C SER A 5 12.67 -14.19 17.63
N PRO A 6 12.54 -12.93 18.07
CA PRO A 6 11.47 -12.51 18.97
C PRO A 6 10.07 -12.65 18.33
N LEU A 7 10.00 -12.81 17.01
CA LEU A 7 8.77 -13.09 16.28
C LEU A 7 8.81 -14.49 15.68
N ASP A 8 7.66 -15.16 15.76
CA ASP A 8 7.50 -16.55 15.32
C ASP A 8 7.06 -16.61 13.86
N TRP A 9 7.71 -17.49 13.12
CA TRP A 9 7.36 -17.76 11.74
C TRP A 9 6.98 -19.23 11.53
N HIS A 10 5.81 -19.46 10.93
CA HIS A 10 5.24 -20.79 10.77
C HIS A 10 5.02 -21.12 9.28
N TRP A 11 5.56 -22.25 8.83
CA TRP A 11 5.29 -22.76 7.49
C TRP A 11 3.96 -23.49 7.46
N GLU A 12 3.15 -23.22 6.44
CA GLU A 12 1.94 -23.97 6.21
C GLU A 12 2.27 -25.29 5.50
N GLU A 13 2.07 -26.39 6.23
CA GLU A 13 2.28 -27.75 5.74
C GLU A 13 1.07 -28.27 4.97
N VAL A 14 1.30 -29.15 4.00
CA VAL A 14 0.21 -29.82 3.28
C VAL A 14 -0.49 -30.80 4.24
N ALA A 15 -1.70 -30.47 4.67
CA ALA A 15 -2.54 -31.36 5.47
C ALA A 15 -3.37 -32.30 4.57
N PRO A 16 -3.26 -33.64 4.70
CA PRO A 16 -4.11 -34.58 3.98
C PRO A 16 -5.60 -34.32 4.27
N GLY A 17 -6.40 -34.05 3.23
CA GLY A 17 -7.85 -33.80 3.35
C GLY A 17 -8.26 -32.32 3.40
N ARG A 18 -7.31 -31.38 3.49
CA ARG A 18 -7.58 -29.94 3.33
C ARG A 18 -7.21 -29.52 1.91
N ILE A 19 -8.18 -29.01 1.13
CA ILE A 19 -7.88 -28.39 -0.16
C ILE A 19 -7.01 -27.16 0.15
N SER A 20 -5.73 -27.24 -0.22
CA SER A 20 -4.77 -26.17 0.04
C SER A 20 -4.37 -25.55 -1.30
N ALA A 21 -4.49 -24.24 -1.41
CA ALA A 21 -4.02 -23.52 -2.59
C ALA A 21 -2.49 -23.34 -2.51
N SER A 22 -1.80 -23.51 -3.64
CA SER A 22 -0.37 -23.18 -3.71
C SER A 22 -0.17 -21.69 -3.41
N GLY A 23 0.87 -21.37 -2.63
CA GLY A 23 1.27 -20.01 -2.31
C GLY A 23 1.77 -19.19 -3.51
N ASP A 24 1.92 -19.81 -4.69
CA ASP A 24 2.36 -19.16 -5.92
C ASP A 24 1.27 -18.29 -6.58
N PHE A 25 0.67 -17.39 -5.82
CA PHE A 25 -0.39 -16.51 -6.28
C PHE A 25 0.03 -15.64 -7.46
N ALA A 26 1.31 -15.28 -7.54
CA ALA A 26 1.83 -14.53 -8.68
C ALA A 26 1.65 -15.24 -10.03
N LYS A 27 1.54 -16.58 -10.08
CA LYS A 27 1.22 -17.26 -11.36
C LYS A 27 -0.15 -16.88 -11.89
N MET A 28 -1.11 -16.58 -11.01
CA MET A 28 -2.43 -16.09 -11.40
C MET A 28 -2.36 -14.69 -12.04
N PHE A 29 -1.29 -13.93 -11.75
CA PHE A 29 -1.13 -12.53 -12.15
C PHE A 29 -0.05 -12.30 -13.22
N ARG A 30 0.67 -13.35 -13.67
CA ARG A 30 1.76 -13.24 -14.67
C ARG A 30 1.33 -12.68 -16.04
N GLY A 31 0.04 -12.69 -16.35
CA GLY A 31 -0.52 -12.14 -17.59
C GLY A 31 -1.03 -10.71 -17.48
N GLU A 32 -1.08 -10.13 -16.28
CA GLU A 32 -1.66 -8.81 -16.05
C GLU A 32 -0.62 -7.72 -16.36
N ARG A 33 -0.60 -7.31 -17.63
CA ARG A 33 0.11 -6.12 -18.10
C ARG A 33 -0.81 -4.92 -18.01
N VAL A 34 -0.26 -3.79 -17.58
CA VAL A 34 -1.00 -2.53 -17.59
C VAL A 34 -1.12 -2.07 -19.04
N LYS A 35 -2.34 -2.15 -19.60
CA LYS A 35 -2.60 -1.70 -20.96
C LYS A 35 -2.28 -0.21 -21.06
N ALA A 36 -1.41 0.15 -22.00
CA ALA A 36 -1.05 1.54 -22.31
C ALA A 36 -1.51 1.90 -23.73
N PRO A 37 -2.83 2.10 -23.97
CA PRO A 37 -3.34 2.39 -25.30
C PRO A 37 -2.98 3.81 -25.74
N GLY A 38 -2.82 4.00 -27.06
CA GLY A 38 -2.66 5.32 -27.67
C GLY A 38 -1.40 6.05 -27.20
N LEU A 39 -1.56 7.30 -26.75
CA LEU A 39 -0.46 8.16 -26.32
C LEU A 39 0.36 7.55 -25.18
N PHE A 40 -0.25 6.72 -24.32
CA PHE A 40 0.44 6.07 -23.21
C PHE A 40 1.38 4.94 -23.66
N GLY A 41 1.21 4.41 -24.88
CA GLY A 41 2.09 3.37 -25.41
C GLY A 41 3.49 3.89 -25.76
N ALA A 42 3.63 5.21 -25.98
CA ALA A 42 4.92 5.85 -26.21
C ALA A 42 5.73 6.05 -24.92
N ASP A 43 5.05 6.00 -23.76
CA ASP A 43 5.63 6.22 -22.45
C ASP A 43 4.96 5.30 -21.41
N PRO A 44 5.21 3.97 -21.50
CA PRO A 44 4.60 2.99 -20.61
C PRO A 44 5.12 3.15 -19.18
N LEU A 45 4.25 2.87 -18.21
CA LEU A 45 4.67 2.73 -16.81
C LEU A 45 5.28 1.34 -16.60
N GLN A 46 6.12 1.23 -15.58
CA GLN A 46 6.50 -0.07 -15.04
C GLN A 46 5.24 -0.77 -14.49
N ASP A 47 5.01 -2.01 -14.90
CA ASP A 47 3.81 -2.78 -14.54
C ASP A 47 3.64 -2.92 -13.02
N GLU A 48 4.72 -3.21 -12.28
CA GLU A 48 4.68 -3.37 -10.82
C GLU A 48 4.29 -2.06 -10.12
N SER A 49 4.93 -0.95 -10.49
CA SER A 49 4.63 0.38 -9.91
C SER A 49 3.19 0.80 -10.21
N ALA A 50 2.72 0.56 -11.44
CA ALA A 50 1.36 0.88 -11.85
C ALA A 50 0.32 0.01 -11.15
N LEU A 51 0.56 -1.29 -11.00
CA LEU A 51 -0.33 -2.21 -10.31
C LEU A 51 -0.40 -1.89 -8.82
N LEU A 52 0.76 -1.76 -8.16
CA LEU A 52 0.84 -1.44 -6.73
C LEU A 52 0.16 -0.11 -6.41
N MET A 53 0.44 0.96 -7.16
CA MET A 53 -0.17 2.27 -6.95
C MET A 53 -1.69 2.26 -7.16
N ARG A 54 -2.20 1.53 -8.16
CA ARG A 54 -3.64 1.40 -8.38
C ARG A 54 -4.30 0.66 -7.22
N GLU A 55 -3.74 -0.46 -6.82
CA GLU A 55 -4.37 -1.36 -5.85
C GLU A 55 -4.26 -0.86 -4.42
N ALA A 56 -3.06 -0.47 -3.98
CA ALA A 56 -2.84 0.02 -2.63
C ALA A 56 -3.70 1.26 -2.37
N VAL A 57 -3.64 2.26 -3.26
CA VAL A 57 -4.40 3.49 -3.08
C VAL A 57 -5.91 3.27 -3.22
N GLN A 58 -6.37 2.40 -4.13
CA GLN A 58 -7.81 2.12 -4.25
C GLN A 58 -8.36 1.45 -3.00
N ASN A 59 -7.66 0.44 -2.48
CA ASN A 59 -8.07 -0.24 -1.25
C ASN A 59 -8.12 0.74 -0.08
N SER A 60 -7.10 1.60 0.02
CA SER A 60 -7.01 2.61 1.06
C SER A 60 -8.10 3.68 0.96
N TRP A 61 -8.37 4.16 -0.26
CA TRP A 61 -9.44 5.13 -0.54
C TRP A 61 -10.82 4.56 -0.23
N ASP A 62 -11.09 3.32 -0.65
CA ASP A 62 -12.34 2.62 -0.34
C ASP A 62 -12.53 2.48 1.18
N ALA A 63 -11.47 2.10 1.92
CA ALA A 63 -11.52 1.97 3.37
C ALA A 63 -11.75 3.32 4.08
N ALA A 64 -11.17 4.40 3.57
CA ALA A 64 -11.39 5.74 4.10
C ALA A 64 -12.83 6.23 3.86
N LEU A 65 -13.39 5.97 2.67
CA LEU A 65 -14.79 6.30 2.38
C LEU A 65 -15.76 5.50 3.24
N GLU A 66 -15.51 4.20 3.42
CA GLU A 66 -16.30 3.33 4.29
C GLU A 66 -16.33 3.88 5.73
N SER A 67 -15.16 4.16 6.30
CA SER A 67 -15.04 4.72 7.66
C SER A 67 -15.75 6.07 7.80
N ARG A 68 -15.63 6.97 6.81
CA ARG A 68 -16.35 8.26 6.80
C ARG A 68 -17.86 8.08 6.78
N ASN A 69 -18.36 7.11 6.00
CA ASN A 69 -19.78 6.83 5.89
C ASN A 69 -20.34 6.21 7.19
N GLU A 70 -19.58 5.32 7.83
CA GLU A 70 -19.93 4.73 9.13
C GLU A 70 -20.00 5.79 10.22
N ALA A 71 -18.99 6.66 10.31
CA ALA A 71 -18.97 7.78 11.26
C ALA A 71 -20.15 8.74 11.06
N ALA A 72 -20.49 9.06 9.81
CA ALA A 72 -21.65 9.89 9.48
C ALA A 72 -22.99 9.22 9.87
N SER A 73 -23.10 7.90 9.67
CA SER A 73 -24.31 7.13 9.97
C SER A 73 -24.51 6.92 11.48
N ALA A 74 -23.42 6.82 12.26
CA ALA A 74 -23.45 6.65 13.70
C ALA A 74 -23.93 7.90 14.47
N GLY A 75 -24.18 9.03 13.78
CA GLY A 75 -24.57 10.28 14.43
C GLY A 75 -23.48 10.85 15.35
N ALA A 76 -22.27 10.27 15.32
CA ALA A 76 -21.10 10.87 15.90
C ALA A 76 -20.95 12.21 15.20
N GLY A 77 -21.04 13.31 15.96
CA GLY A 77 -20.82 14.66 15.47
C GLY A 77 -19.38 14.79 15.02
N GLY A 78 -19.09 14.23 13.84
CA GLY A 78 -17.77 14.05 13.29
C GLY A 78 -17.03 15.39 13.29
N PRO A 79 -15.70 15.36 13.26
CA PRO A 79 -14.93 16.58 13.32
C PRO A 79 -15.47 17.57 12.28
N ARG A 80 -15.76 18.80 12.74
CA ARG A 80 -16.32 19.89 11.90
C ARG A 80 -15.48 20.16 10.65
N THR A 81 -14.24 19.67 10.63
CA THR A 81 -13.33 19.64 9.50
C THR A 81 -12.98 18.17 9.23
N PRO A 82 -13.16 17.67 8.00
CA PRO A 82 -12.75 16.31 7.67
C PRO A 82 -11.25 16.14 7.95
N ILE A 83 -10.86 14.94 8.38
CA ILE A 83 -9.45 14.60 8.53
C ILE A 83 -8.92 14.24 7.14
N PRO A 84 -7.83 14.87 6.67
CA PRO A 84 -7.24 14.53 5.38
C PRO A 84 -6.82 13.06 5.37
N PHE A 85 -7.22 12.35 4.32
CA PHE A 85 -6.79 10.98 4.07
C PHE A 85 -5.45 11.02 3.34
N GLU A 86 -4.46 10.32 3.88
CA GLU A 86 -3.09 10.29 3.34
C GLU A 86 -2.70 8.86 3.01
N VAL A 87 -2.06 8.67 1.86
CA VAL A 87 -1.29 7.46 1.53
C VAL A 87 0.16 7.85 1.27
N ARG A 88 1.07 7.21 1.98
CA ARG A 88 2.50 7.49 1.95
C ARG A 88 3.28 6.26 1.51
N PHE A 89 4.15 6.44 0.53
CA PHE A 89 5.14 5.46 0.09
C PHE A 89 6.50 5.96 0.54
N ARG A 90 7.21 5.20 1.37
CA ARG A 90 8.56 5.53 1.85
C ARG A 90 9.51 4.41 1.47
N LEU A 91 10.41 4.72 0.54
CA LEU A 91 11.53 3.86 0.16
C LEU A 91 12.75 4.23 1.00
N PHE A 92 13.35 3.25 1.64
CA PHE A 92 14.54 3.43 2.47
C PHE A 92 15.41 2.17 2.44
N GLU A 93 16.63 2.28 2.95
CA GLU A 93 17.56 1.16 3.07
C GLU A 93 18.01 1.01 4.52
N LEU A 94 18.05 -0.22 5.00
CA LEU A 94 18.66 -0.56 6.29
C LEU A 94 20.10 -1.00 6.05
N SER A 95 21.01 -0.59 6.93
CA SER A 95 22.42 -1.01 6.90
C SER A 95 22.96 -1.36 8.29
N GLY A 96 24.08 -2.06 8.34
CA GLY A 96 24.72 -2.48 9.60
C GLY A 96 23.78 -3.16 10.58
N THR A 97 23.80 -2.72 11.85
CA THR A 97 23.02 -3.34 12.94
C THR A 97 21.51 -3.28 12.75
N GLU A 98 20.99 -2.23 12.09
CA GLU A 98 19.53 -2.12 11.83
C GLU A 98 19.08 -3.15 10.80
N ARG A 99 19.92 -3.39 9.80
CA ARG A 99 19.71 -4.40 8.77
C ARG A 99 19.77 -5.81 9.32
N ASP A 100 20.78 -6.11 10.14
CA ASP A 100 20.92 -7.43 10.77
C ASP A 100 19.76 -7.73 11.71
N ARG A 101 19.35 -6.74 12.52
CA ARG A 101 18.16 -6.84 13.38
C ARG A 101 16.89 -7.07 12.57
N CYS A 102 16.70 -6.34 11.47
CA CYS A 102 15.54 -6.55 10.59
C CYS A 102 15.56 -7.95 10.00
N ALA A 103 16.71 -8.43 9.50
CA ALA A 103 16.85 -9.77 8.94
C ALA A 103 16.55 -10.88 9.96
N GLU A 104 16.94 -10.69 11.22
CA GLU A 104 16.61 -11.57 12.34
C GLU A 104 15.10 -11.57 12.62
N VAL A 105 14.50 -10.40 12.89
CA VAL A 105 13.08 -10.25 13.25
C VAL A 105 12.15 -10.74 12.14
N THR A 106 12.48 -10.45 10.88
CA THR A 106 11.69 -10.89 9.71
C THR A 106 12.08 -12.29 9.24
N GLY A 107 12.98 -12.99 9.96
CA GLY A 107 13.34 -14.37 9.67
C GLY A 107 13.93 -14.58 8.27
N LEU A 108 14.60 -13.57 7.69
CA LEU A 108 15.14 -13.62 6.32
C LEU A 108 16.23 -14.69 6.19
N HIS A 109 17.02 -14.93 7.24
CA HIS A 109 18.02 -16.00 7.22
C HIS A 109 17.38 -17.38 7.02
N ASP A 110 16.20 -17.60 7.61
CA ASP A 110 15.48 -18.87 7.43
C ASP A 110 14.89 -18.97 6.02
N LEU A 111 14.39 -17.85 5.47
CA LEU A 111 13.95 -17.78 4.09
C LEU A 111 15.11 -18.08 3.13
N ALA A 112 16.28 -17.48 3.34
CA ALA A 112 17.48 -17.73 2.53
C ALA A 112 17.92 -19.20 2.59
N ARG A 113 17.95 -19.81 3.78
CA ARG A 113 18.22 -21.25 3.92
C ARG A 113 17.21 -22.10 3.14
N ARG A 114 15.93 -21.73 3.19
CA ARG A 114 14.87 -22.44 2.45
C ARG A 114 15.02 -22.28 0.94
N VAL A 115 15.40 -21.11 0.44
CA VAL A 115 15.69 -20.92 -0.99
C VAL A 115 16.85 -21.81 -1.40
N ALA A 116 17.92 -21.86 -0.60
CA ALA A 116 19.10 -22.70 -0.86
C ALA A 116 18.80 -24.21 -0.84
N SER A 117 17.75 -24.66 -0.13
CA SER A 117 17.35 -26.07 -0.11
C SER A 117 16.55 -26.50 -1.35
N VAL A 118 16.12 -25.57 -2.20
CA VAL A 118 15.31 -25.84 -3.40
C VAL A 118 16.20 -25.80 -4.65
N GLU A 119 16.03 -26.80 -5.53
CA GLU A 119 16.86 -26.94 -6.75
C GLU A 119 16.70 -25.76 -7.72
N ASP A 120 15.49 -25.25 -7.89
CA ASP A 120 15.19 -24.09 -8.74
C ASP A 120 14.28 -23.10 -8.00
N ARG A 121 14.83 -21.96 -7.58
CA ARG A 121 14.09 -20.89 -6.89
C ARG A 121 12.94 -20.32 -7.71
N ARG A 122 12.94 -20.47 -9.03
CA ARG A 122 11.80 -20.07 -9.88
C ARG A 122 10.54 -20.89 -9.59
N THR A 123 10.68 -22.08 -9.01
CA THR A 123 9.54 -22.87 -8.51
C THR A 123 8.85 -22.20 -7.33
N LEU A 124 9.60 -21.45 -6.52
CA LEU A 124 9.10 -20.57 -5.46
C LEU A 124 8.49 -19.29 -6.02
N GLY A 125 8.73 -19.00 -7.30
CA GLY A 125 8.31 -17.77 -7.97
C GLY A 125 9.27 -16.59 -7.75
N LEU A 126 10.46 -16.85 -7.22
CA LEU A 126 11.47 -15.82 -7.02
C LEU A 126 12.24 -15.52 -8.32
N GLY A 127 12.86 -14.34 -8.36
CA GLY A 127 13.77 -13.92 -9.43
C GLY A 127 15.08 -14.70 -9.42
N GLU A 128 16.03 -14.31 -10.28
CA GLU A 128 17.37 -14.94 -10.29
C GLU A 128 18.21 -14.48 -9.09
N GLN A 129 18.05 -13.23 -8.69
CA GLN A 129 18.72 -12.60 -7.55
C GLN A 129 17.73 -11.74 -6.77
N ASP A 130 17.90 -11.69 -5.46
CA ASP A 130 17.18 -10.80 -4.54
C ASP A 130 18.00 -10.60 -3.25
N CYS A 131 17.42 -9.91 -2.26
CA CYS A 131 18.11 -9.60 -1.01
C CYS A 131 18.56 -10.84 -0.22
N LEU A 132 17.97 -12.02 -0.45
CA LEU A 132 18.31 -13.24 0.29
C LEU A 132 19.71 -13.74 -0.07
N ASP A 133 20.19 -13.44 -1.27
CA ASP A 133 21.53 -13.84 -1.74
C ASP A 133 22.65 -13.05 -1.03
N GLY A 134 22.35 -11.82 -0.61
CA GLY A 134 23.31 -10.88 -0.02
C GLY A 134 23.27 -10.79 1.51
N LEU A 135 22.46 -11.60 2.21
CA LEU A 135 22.29 -11.48 3.67
C LEU A 135 23.59 -11.65 4.48
N GLY A 136 24.58 -12.36 3.94
CA GLY A 136 25.89 -12.53 4.58
C GLY A 136 26.87 -11.37 4.34
N ASP A 137 26.55 -10.49 3.40
CA ASP A 137 27.41 -9.37 2.98
C ASP A 137 26.93 -8.05 3.60
N ASP A 138 27.81 -7.04 3.64
CA ASP A 138 27.48 -5.67 4.07
C ASP A 138 26.74 -4.89 2.96
N VAL A 139 25.66 -5.50 2.45
CA VAL A 139 24.78 -4.92 1.43
C VAL A 139 23.52 -4.38 2.12
N PRO A 140 23.16 -3.10 1.88
CA PRO A 140 21.93 -2.54 2.43
C PRO A 140 20.69 -3.35 2.04
N LEU A 141 19.73 -3.44 2.96
CA LEU A 141 18.45 -4.09 2.73
C LEU A 141 17.41 -3.04 2.31
N PRO A 142 17.00 -3.01 1.03
CA PRO A 142 16.00 -2.05 0.59
C PRO A 142 14.61 -2.44 1.08
N MET A 143 13.85 -1.43 1.49
CA MET A 143 12.54 -1.56 2.12
C MET A 143 11.56 -0.55 1.52
N LEU A 144 10.29 -0.92 1.45
CA LEU A 144 9.19 -0.02 1.13
C LEU A 144 8.11 -0.09 2.21
N GLU A 145 7.87 1.04 2.86
CA GLU A 145 6.72 1.24 3.75
C GLU A 145 5.59 1.93 2.96
N ILE A 146 4.39 1.36 3.01
CA ILE A 146 3.16 1.94 2.46
C ILE A 146 2.22 2.18 3.63
N SER A 147 2.01 3.44 3.98
CA SER A 147 1.26 3.84 5.16
C SER A 147 0.04 4.65 4.76
N GLU A 148 -1.16 4.17 5.09
CA GLU A 148 -2.40 4.95 5.02
C GLU A 148 -2.75 5.51 6.40
N ARG A 149 -3.33 6.72 6.42
CA ARG A 149 -3.79 7.42 7.62
C ARG A 149 -5.18 7.99 7.40
N ALA A 150 -5.96 8.10 8.48
CA ALA A 150 -7.37 8.46 8.45
C ALA A 150 -8.20 7.53 7.55
N ALA A 151 -7.92 6.23 7.63
CA ALA A 151 -8.66 5.15 6.96
C ALA A 151 -9.34 4.24 7.99
N GLY A 152 -10.15 3.28 7.54
CA GLY A 152 -10.88 2.37 8.44
C GLY A 152 -10.04 1.26 9.10
N GLY A 153 -8.79 1.06 8.65
CA GLY A 153 -8.00 -0.10 9.02
C GLY A 153 -8.65 -1.42 8.58
N MET A 154 -8.11 -2.56 9.03
CA MET A 154 -8.55 -3.89 8.63
C MET A 154 -9.16 -4.68 9.80
N HIS A 155 -10.29 -4.17 10.30
CA HIS A 155 -11.07 -4.73 11.41
C HIS A 155 -11.86 -6.01 11.03
N GLY A 156 -12.60 -6.54 12.01
CA GLY A 156 -13.53 -7.66 11.88
C GLY A 156 -12.96 -8.97 12.46
N PRO A 157 -13.81 -9.88 12.97
CA PRO A 157 -13.37 -11.11 13.64
C PRO A 157 -12.42 -11.94 12.80
N TRP A 158 -11.34 -12.45 13.39
CA TRP A 158 -10.36 -13.28 12.68
C TRP A 158 -11.04 -14.46 11.97
N GLY A 159 -10.83 -14.56 10.65
CA GLY A 159 -11.53 -15.48 9.76
C GLY A 159 -12.07 -14.78 8.52
N GLU A 160 -13.12 -15.31 7.89
CA GLU A 160 -13.65 -14.78 6.63
C GLU A 160 -14.21 -13.34 6.75
N GLU A 161 -14.64 -12.92 7.93
CA GLU A 161 -15.16 -11.57 8.20
C GLU A 161 -14.04 -10.54 8.42
N SER A 162 -12.83 -10.98 8.80
CA SER A 162 -11.69 -10.08 9.00
C SER A 162 -11.23 -9.49 7.67
N LYS A 163 -11.20 -8.16 7.61
CA LYS A 163 -10.62 -7.44 6.46
C LYS A 163 -9.14 -7.77 6.29
N LEU A 164 -8.39 -8.01 7.37
CA LEU A 164 -6.96 -8.39 7.31
C LEU A 164 -6.81 -9.78 6.72
N TYR A 165 -7.60 -10.75 7.19
CA TYR A 165 -7.61 -12.09 6.61
C TYR A 165 -8.01 -12.06 5.13
N ARG A 166 -9.01 -11.25 4.78
CA ARG A 166 -9.42 -11.06 3.38
C ARG A 166 -8.37 -10.32 2.56
N ALA A 167 -7.52 -9.49 3.15
CA ALA A 167 -6.45 -8.79 2.46
C ALA A 167 -5.21 -9.66 2.24
N LEU A 168 -4.84 -10.52 3.20
CA LEU A 168 -3.59 -11.29 3.11
C LEU A 168 -3.78 -12.79 2.89
N CYS A 169 -4.84 -13.38 3.45
CA CYS A 169 -4.99 -14.83 3.56
C CYS A 169 -6.02 -15.42 2.59
N SER A 170 -7.11 -14.71 2.30
CA SER A 170 -8.19 -15.28 1.50
C SER A 170 -7.75 -15.58 0.06
N PHE A 171 -8.09 -16.79 -0.39
CA PHE A 171 -7.79 -17.33 -1.72
C PHE A 171 -9.07 -17.35 -2.55
N GLY A 172 -9.41 -16.25 -3.22
CA GLY A 172 -10.62 -16.20 -4.02
C GLY A 172 -10.86 -14.89 -4.76
N ILE A 173 -11.51 -15.00 -5.92
CA ILE A 173 -12.03 -13.87 -6.70
C ILE A 173 -13.18 -13.26 -5.91
N THR A 174 -13.03 -12.02 -5.44
CA THR A 174 -14.16 -11.31 -4.85
C THR A 174 -15.13 -10.92 -5.98
N PRO A 175 -16.41 -11.35 -5.95
CA PRO A 175 -17.38 -10.98 -6.97
C PRO A 175 -17.61 -9.45 -6.95
N ALA A 176 -17.74 -8.86 -8.14
CA ALA A 176 -17.87 -7.41 -8.29
C ALA A 176 -19.15 -6.89 -7.60
N THR A 177 -19.00 -5.89 -6.74
CA THR A 177 -20.12 -5.12 -6.17
C THR A 177 -20.28 -3.82 -6.96
N PRO A 178 -21.49 -3.47 -7.43
CA PRO A 178 -21.74 -2.19 -8.10
C PRO A 178 -21.37 -1.02 -7.19
N GLY A 179 -20.55 -0.08 -7.68
CA GLY A 179 -20.15 1.12 -6.95
C GLY A 179 -18.73 1.14 -6.39
N ARG A 180 -17.98 0.02 -6.43
CA ARG A 180 -16.52 0.06 -6.23
C ARG A 180 -15.82 0.42 -7.54
N GLY A 181 -14.93 1.42 -7.50
CA GLY A 181 -14.18 1.94 -8.65
C GLY A 181 -12.98 1.07 -9.09
N GLY A 182 -12.84 -0.14 -8.54
CA GLY A 182 -11.65 -0.99 -8.70
C GLY A 182 -11.95 -2.44 -9.13
N SER A 183 -10.96 -3.05 -9.76
CA SER A 183 -10.95 -4.39 -10.35
C SER A 183 -11.14 -5.54 -9.34
N PHE A 184 -12.19 -6.34 -9.55
CA PHE A 184 -12.33 -7.79 -9.26
C PHE A 184 -11.43 -8.43 -8.17
N GLY A 185 -11.49 -8.03 -6.90
CA GLY A 185 -10.86 -8.83 -5.83
C GLY A 185 -9.34 -9.05 -5.94
N TYR A 186 -8.61 -8.15 -6.61
CA TYR A 186 -7.21 -8.37 -6.99
C TYR A 186 -6.17 -7.56 -6.22
N GLY A 187 -6.58 -6.71 -5.27
CA GLY A 187 -5.73 -5.73 -4.56
C GLY A 187 -4.50 -6.24 -3.78
N LYS A 188 -4.23 -7.55 -3.82
CA LYS A 188 -3.06 -8.23 -3.22
C LYS A 188 -1.92 -8.36 -4.22
N ALA A 189 -2.22 -8.45 -5.51
CA ALA A 189 -1.24 -8.77 -6.54
C ALA A 189 -0.15 -7.70 -6.62
N GLY A 190 -0.53 -6.43 -6.47
CA GLY A 190 0.36 -5.29 -6.36
C GLY A 190 1.32 -5.39 -5.17
N LEU A 191 0.81 -5.71 -3.98
CA LEU A 191 1.64 -5.88 -2.77
C LEU A 191 2.62 -7.05 -2.93
N ILE A 192 2.13 -8.20 -3.42
CA ILE A 192 2.95 -9.40 -3.61
C ILE A 192 4.05 -9.16 -4.66
N ARG A 193 3.70 -8.56 -5.80
CA ARG A 193 4.67 -8.25 -6.87
C ARG A 193 5.60 -7.10 -6.50
N GLY A 194 5.17 -6.24 -5.57
CA GLY A 194 5.94 -5.12 -5.05
C GLY A 194 7.16 -5.55 -4.23
N SER A 195 7.28 -6.82 -3.84
CA SER A 195 8.43 -7.41 -3.13
C SER A 195 9.08 -8.50 -3.98
N ALA A 196 10.39 -8.43 -4.18
CA ALA A 196 11.15 -9.42 -4.96
C ALA A 196 11.10 -10.80 -4.32
N ILE A 197 11.11 -10.83 -2.99
CA ILE A 197 10.99 -12.05 -2.17
C ILE A 197 9.53 -12.40 -1.83
N ARG A 198 8.55 -11.66 -2.37
CA ARG A 198 7.11 -11.85 -2.18
C ARG A 198 6.69 -11.93 -0.71
N THR A 199 7.29 -11.08 0.11
CA THR A 199 7.03 -11.02 1.54
C THR A 199 6.34 -9.70 1.86
N VAL A 200 5.17 -9.79 2.50
CA VAL A 200 4.35 -8.64 2.88
C VAL A 200 4.09 -8.71 4.37
N LEU A 201 4.39 -7.63 5.09
CA LEU A 201 3.95 -7.46 6.48
C LEU A 201 2.90 -6.35 6.52
N ALA A 202 1.87 -6.52 7.35
CA ALA A 202 0.83 -5.54 7.57
C ALA A 202 0.63 -5.30 9.07
N TYR A 203 0.73 -4.05 9.48
CA TYR A 203 0.35 -3.56 10.79
C TYR A 203 -0.85 -2.63 10.62
N THR A 204 -1.98 -2.97 11.22
CA THR A 204 -3.25 -2.24 11.04
C THR A 204 -3.82 -1.80 12.38
N CYS A 205 -4.39 -0.61 12.41
CA CYS A 205 -5.06 -0.01 13.55
C CYS A 205 -6.45 0.47 13.11
N PHE A 206 -7.46 0.12 13.89
CA PHE A 206 -8.87 0.39 13.60
C PHE A 206 -9.60 0.74 14.90
N ALA A 207 -10.73 1.42 14.78
CA ALA A 207 -11.58 1.74 15.94
C ALA A 207 -12.12 0.46 16.58
N GLU A 208 -12.52 0.51 17.85
CA GLU A 208 -13.18 -0.64 18.48
C GLU A 208 -14.53 -0.93 17.81
N HIS A 209 -14.72 -2.19 17.40
CA HIS A 209 -15.97 -2.65 16.82
C HIS A 209 -16.64 -3.69 17.73
N ALA A 210 -17.97 -3.67 17.75
CA ALA A 210 -18.76 -4.54 18.63
C ALA A 210 -18.72 -6.03 18.24
N ASP A 211 -18.38 -6.33 16.98
CA ASP A 211 -18.24 -7.70 16.48
C ASP A 211 -16.86 -8.31 16.80
N ASP A 212 -15.85 -7.48 17.07
CA ASP A 212 -14.48 -7.89 17.41
C ASP A 212 -14.00 -7.19 18.70
N PRO A 213 -14.67 -7.47 19.84
CA PRO A 213 -14.53 -6.68 21.06
C PRO A 213 -13.12 -6.76 21.66
N GLY A 214 -12.58 -5.62 22.06
CA GLY A 214 -11.25 -5.53 22.68
C GLY A 214 -10.07 -5.67 21.72
N VAL A 215 -10.29 -5.84 20.42
CA VAL A 215 -9.23 -5.87 19.41
C VAL A 215 -9.28 -4.60 18.56
N THR A 216 -8.16 -3.89 18.47
CA THR A 216 -8.07 -2.64 17.66
C THR A 216 -6.77 -2.48 16.91
N ARG A 217 -5.78 -3.35 17.15
CA ARG A 217 -4.55 -3.42 16.35
C ARG A 217 -4.23 -4.86 16.00
N ARG A 218 -3.74 -5.08 14.79
CA ARG A 218 -3.23 -6.39 14.35
C ARG A 218 -1.93 -6.27 13.57
N LEU A 219 -1.06 -7.24 13.73
CA LEU A 219 0.12 -7.43 12.89
C LEU A 219 0.16 -8.84 12.31
N LEU A 220 0.39 -8.92 11.00
CA LEU A 220 0.57 -10.19 10.29
C LEU A 220 1.58 -10.02 9.17
N GLY A 221 2.47 -11.00 9.01
CA GLY A 221 3.31 -11.11 7.81
C GLY A 221 3.10 -12.42 7.07
N MET A 222 3.29 -12.40 5.75
CA MET A 222 3.12 -13.58 4.91
C MET A 222 4.14 -13.61 3.78
N THR A 223 4.60 -14.81 3.44
CA THR A 223 5.29 -15.09 2.16
C THR A 223 4.34 -15.74 1.16
N TYR A 224 4.51 -15.43 -0.11
CA TYR A 224 3.69 -15.97 -1.20
C TYR A 224 4.55 -16.74 -2.22
N TRP A 225 5.13 -17.85 -1.76
CA TRP A 225 6.01 -18.68 -2.58
C TRP A 225 5.26 -19.87 -3.16
N GLY A 226 5.80 -20.43 -4.24
CA GLY A 226 5.29 -21.70 -4.75
C GLY A 226 5.53 -22.88 -3.81
N ALA A 227 4.62 -23.86 -3.92
CA ALA A 227 4.73 -25.12 -3.22
C ALA A 227 6.08 -25.79 -3.52
N HIS A 228 6.74 -26.25 -2.48
CA HIS A 228 8.07 -26.83 -2.54
C HIS A 228 8.25 -27.86 -1.43
N LYS A 229 9.39 -28.54 -1.43
CA LYS A 229 9.79 -29.42 -0.35
C LYS A 229 10.84 -28.74 0.52
N ASP A 230 10.74 -28.92 1.83
CA ASP A 230 11.78 -28.51 2.75
C ASP A 230 12.98 -29.48 2.73
N GLU A 231 13.99 -29.20 3.56
CA GLU A 231 15.19 -30.04 3.72
C GLU A 231 14.86 -31.49 4.14
N GLU A 232 13.79 -31.67 4.90
CA GLU A 232 13.28 -32.97 5.39
C GLU A 232 12.34 -33.65 4.36
N ARG A 233 12.20 -33.07 3.17
CA ARG A 233 11.31 -33.50 2.08
C ARG A 233 9.82 -33.45 2.40
N ARG A 234 9.41 -32.70 3.43
CA ARG A 234 8.00 -32.40 3.71
C ARG A 234 7.47 -31.44 2.66
N SER A 235 6.23 -31.66 2.23
CA SER A 235 5.56 -30.79 1.27
C SER A 235 5.01 -29.56 1.98
N CYS A 236 5.48 -28.37 1.57
CA CYS A 236 4.96 -27.09 2.01
C CYS A 236 4.16 -26.46 0.88
N ILE A 237 3.08 -25.74 1.22
CA ILE A 237 2.29 -25.04 0.19
C ILE A 237 2.95 -23.75 -0.30
N GLY A 238 4.02 -23.30 0.37
CA GLY A 238 4.79 -22.10 0.03
C GLY A 238 4.34 -20.83 0.74
N VAL A 239 3.41 -20.96 1.69
CA VAL A 239 3.02 -19.87 2.59
C VAL A 239 3.75 -20.01 3.92
N ARG A 240 4.38 -18.92 4.36
CA ARG A 240 4.96 -18.77 5.70
C ARG A 240 4.30 -17.59 6.38
N TRP A 241 3.89 -17.77 7.62
CA TRP A 241 3.17 -16.81 8.43
C TRP A 241 4.09 -16.22 9.49
N LEU A 242 4.21 -14.90 9.55
CA LEU A 242 4.69 -14.19 10.74
C LEU A 242 3.48 -13.91 11.62
N ALA A 243 3.27 -14.78 12.60
CA ALA A 243 2.02 -14.91 13.32
C ALA A 243 2.28 -15.61 14.65
N ARG A 244 1.35 -15.48 15.59
CA ARG A 244 1.33 -16.29 16.80
C ARG A 244 0.61 -17.60 16.52
N LEU A 245 1.04 -18.70 17.15
CA LEU A 245 0.20 -19.89 17.26
C LEU A 245 -0.78 -19.71 18.41
N ASP A 246 -2.01 -20.14 18.21
CA ASP A 246 -2.94 -20.37 19.31
C ASP A 246 -2.73 -21.74 19.97
N GLY A 247 -3.53 -22.05 20.99
CA GLY A 247 -3.44 -23.31 21.73
C GLY A 247 -3.74 -24.56 20.89
N GLU A 248 -4.27 -24.40 19.68
CA GLU A 248 -4.59 -25.47 18.74
C GLU A 248 -3.58 -25.55 17.59
N GLY A 249 -2.59 -24.66 17.56
CA GLY A 249 -1.57 -24.59 16.51
C GLY A 249 -2.03 -23.86 15.24
N GLU A 250 -3.11 -23.08 15.31
CA GLU A 250 -3.52 -22.22 14.20
C GLU A 250 -2.77 -20.89 14.23
N CYS A 251 -2.35 -20.40 13.06
CA CYS A 251 -1.70 -19.10 12.92
C CYS A 251 -2.73 -17.98 13.09
N ARG A 252 -2.49 -17.09 14.05
CA ARG A 252 -3.27 -15.89 14.33
C ARG A 252 -2.38 -14.64 14.26
N PRO A 253 -2.91 -13.49 13.82
CA PRO A 253 -2.18 -12.24 13.87
C PRO A 253 -1.81 -11.93 15.32
N TYR A 254 -0.72 -11.20 15.52
CA TYR A 254 -0.50 -10.52 16.79
C TYR A 254 -1.60 -9.47 16.98
N GLU A 255 -2.07 -9.28 18.20
CA GLU A 255 -3.18 -8.36 18.51
C GLU A 255 -2.76 -7.37 19.60
N ASN A 256 -3.22 -6.12 19.48
CA ASN A 256 -3.03 -5.05 20.47
C ASN A 256 -1.56 -4.88 20.91
N ASP A 257 -1.25 -5.01 22.19
CA ASP A 257 0.09 -4.78 22.74
C ASP A 257 1.15 -5.71 22.09
N ASP A 258 0.77 -6.94 21.74
CA ASP A 258 1.65 -7.87 21.02
C ASP A 258 1.91 -7.38 19.58
N ALA A 259 0.89 -6.81 18.93
CA ALA A 259 1.02 -6.22 17.60
C ALA A 259 1.92 -4.98 17.63
N ASP A 260 1.77 -4.14 18.65
CA ASP A 260 2.58 -2.94 18.85
C ASP A 260 4.04 -3.30 19.15
N ALA A 261 4.27 -4.32 19.99
CA ALA A 261 5.61 -4.84 20.25
C ALA A 261 6.28 -5.39 18.98
N ALA A 262 5.53 -6.14 18.16
CA ALA A 262 6.03 -6.62 16.87
C ALA A 262 6.29 -5.47 15.89
N ALA A 263 5.44 -4.45 15.86
CA ALA A 263 5.61 -3.25 15.03
C ALA A 263 6.89 -2.47 15.41
N ASP A 264 7.15 -2.31 16.71
CA ASP A 264 8.38 -1.65 17.19
C ASP A 264 9.65 -2.39 16.77
N LEU A 265 9.63 -3.73 16.81
CA LEU A 265 10.76 -4.55 16.37
C LEU A 265 11.07 -4.37 14.88
N LEU A 266 10.05 -4.04 14.08
CA LEU A 266 10.14 -3.74 12.66
C LEU A 266 10.42 -2.24 12.37
N GLY A 267 10.54 -1.42 13.41
CA GLY A 267 10.74 0.03 13.27
C GLY A 267 9.50 0.78 12.77
N LEU A 268 8.32 0.19 12.86
CA LEU A 268 7.07 0.83 12.47
C LEU A 268 6.54 1.73 13.58
N ALA A 269 5.98 2.87 13.20
CA ALA A 269 5.35 3.77 14.17
C ALA A 269 4.07 3.13 14.74
N ARG A 270 3.96 3.09 16.08
CA ARG A 270 2.72 2.72 16.77
C ARG A 270 1.59 3.67 16.39
N ARG A 271 0.37 3.15 16.37
CA ARG A 271 -0.85 3.88 16.03
C ARG A 271 -1.83 3.87 17.21
N SER A 272 -2.59 4.95 17.37
CA SER A 272 -3.64 5.01 18.38
C SER A 272 -5.03 4.70 17.78
N PRO A 273 -5.79 3.73 18.35
CA PRO A 273 -7.16 3.49 17.93
C PRO A 273 -8.14 4.59 18.40
N ASP A 274 -7.70 5.44 19.34
CA ASP A 274 -8.48 6.57 19.87
C ASP A 274 -8.31 7.85 19.04
N ASP A 275 -7.32 7.89 18.14
CA ASP A 275 -7.10 9.00 17.22
C ASP A 275 -7.54 8.60 15.79
N PRO A 276 -8.66 9.15 15.29
CA PRO A 276 -9.13 8.89 13.93
C PRO A 276 -8.10 9.19 12.83
N ALA A 277 -7.09 10.03 13.07
CA ALA A 277 -6.02 10.30 12.10
C ALA A 277 -4.95 9.18 12.04
N ASP A 278 -4.82 8.38 13.10
CA ASP A 278 -3.85 7.27 13.18
C ASP A 278 -4.45 5.93 12.70
N LEU A 279 -5.77 5.85 12.53
CA LEU A 279 -6.44 4.69 11.95
C LEU A 279 -5.97 4.43 10.51
N GLY A 280 -5.85 3.15 10.17
CA GLY A 280 -5.36 2.68 8.87
C GLY A 280 -4.35 1.54 8.99
N THR A 281 -3.55 1.39 7.95
CA THR A 281 -2.65 0.26 7.76
C THR A 281 -1.27 0.73 7.31
N THR A 282 -0.23 0.09 7.83
CA THR A 282 1.11 0.16 7.28
C THR A 282 1.48 -1.20 6.70
N PHE A 283 1.76 -1.25 5.40
CA PHE A 283 2.41 -2.39 4.78
C PHE A 283 3.92 -2.17 4.73
N LEU A 284 4.69 -3.22 5.02
CA LEU A 284 6.14 -3.23 4.86
C LEU A 284 6.51 -4.31 3.85
N LEU A 285 7.12 -3.91 2.75
CA LEU A 285 7.63 -4.78 1.69
C LEU A 285 9.14 -4.84 1.78
N VAL A 286 9.67 -6.06 1.83
CA VAL A 286 11.11 -6.34 1.81
C VAL A 286 11.56 -6.47 0.36
N ASP A 287 12.68 -5.86 0.03
CA ASP A 287 13.29 -5.88 -1.30
C ASP A 287 12.31 -5.42 -2.41
N PRO A 288 11.92 -4.13 -2.40
CA PRO A 288 10.89 -3.63 -3.29
C PRO A 288 11.31 -3.68 -4.76
N THR A 289 10.38 -4.10 -5.63
CA THR A 289 10.60 -4.16 -7.09
C THR A 289 10.21 -2.87 -7.82
N VAL A 290 9.77 -1.86 -7.07
CA VAL A 290 9.25 -0.59 -7.58
C VAL A 290 10.23 0.55 -7.27
N THR A 291 10.12 1.63 -8.03
CA THR A 291 10.95 2.82 -7.84
C THR A 291 10.10 4.03 -7.44
N SER A 292 10.71 5.01 -6.77
CA SER A 292 10.04 6.27 -6.40
C SER A 292 9.48 7.00 -7.63
N ASP A 293 10.25 7.07 -8.73
CA ASP A 293 9.79 7.64 -10.01
C ASP A 293 8.61 6.85 -10.61
N GLY A 294 8.71 5.52 -10.63
CA GLY A 294 7.64 4.65 -11.12
C GLY A 294 6.32 4.85 -10.35
N LEU A 295 6.40 4.96 -9.02
CA LEU A 295 5.24 5.23 -8.17
C LEU A 295 4.68 6.62 -8.41
N LEU A 296 5.51 7.67 -8.46
CA LEU A 296 5.07 9.04 -8.73
C LEU A 296 4.32 9.15 -10.06
N ARG A 297 4.90 8.59 -11.13
CA ARG A 297 4.28 8.60 -12.46
C ARG A 297 2.99 7.79 -12.50
N ALA A 298 2.90 6.71 -11.72
CA ALA A 298 1.66 5.95 -11.58
C ALA A 298 0.58 6.75 -10.82
N ALA A 299 0.95 7.46 -9.75
CA ALA A 299 0.03 8.32 -9.00
C ALA A 299 -0.54 9.42 -9.90
N GLU A 300 0.33 10.10 -10.66
CA GLU A 300 -0.08 11.11 -11.64
C GLU A 300 -0.98 10.53 -12.73
N ARG A 301 -0.73 9.30 -13.18
CA ARG A 301 -1.54 8.70 -14.26
C ARG A 301 -2.93 8.29 -13.79
N PHE A 302 -3.05 7.70 -12.61
CA PHE A 302 -4.30 7.08 -12.17
C PHE A 302 -5.11 7.93 -11.19
N TRP A 303 -4.45 8.78 -10.41
CA TRP A 303 -5.07 9.49 -9.28
C TRP A 303 -5.15 11.00 -9.45
N TRP A 304 -4.66 11.56 -10.57
CA TRP A 304 -4.72 13.01 -10.80
C TRP A 304 -6.11 13.65 -10.62
N PRO A 305 -7.26 13.03 -10.98
CA PRO A 305 -8.54 13.69 -10.79
C PRO A 305 -8.85 13.89 -9.31
N ALA A 306 -8.61 12.86 -8.49
CA ALA A 306 -8.85 12.89 -7.05
C ALA A 306 -7.86 13.83 -6.34
N LEU A 307 -6.59 13.81 -6.75
CA LEU A 307 -5.55 14.71 -6.23
C LEU A 307 -5.82 16.19 -6.55
N ASN A 308 -6.50 16.46 -7.65
CA ASN A 308 -6.85 17.83 -8.05
C ASN A 308 -8.17 18.32 -7.42
N ASP A 309 -9.00 17.43 -6.90
CA ASP A 309 -10.24 17.78 -6.21
C ASP A 309 -9.98 18.09 -4.73
N GLN A 310 -9.86 19.38 -4.42
CA GLN A 310 -9.63 19.87 -3.05
C GLN A 310 -10.74 19.48 -2.06
N THR A 311 -11.92 19.05 -2.54
CA THR A 311 -13.01 18.61 -1.66
C THR A 311 -12.76 17.21 -1.10
N GLN A 312 -11.92 16.40 -1.74
CA GLN A 312 -11.62 15.03 -1.33
C GLN A 312 -10.69 14.95 -0.11
N GLN A 313 -9.93 16.03 0.14
CA GLN A 313 -8.88 16.09 1.16
C GLN A 313 -8.00 14.83 1.14
N PHE A 314 -7.45 14.56 -0.04
CA PHE A 314 -6.67 13.37 -0.34
C PHE A 314 -5.23 13.76 -0.69
N GLU A 315 -4.26 13.11 -0.05
CA GLU A 315 -2.85 13.29 -0.32
C GLU A 315 -2.17 11.96 -0.61
N ILE A 316 -1.32 11.94 -1.65
CA ILE A 316 -0.35 10.88 -1.89
C ILE A 316 1.05 11.48 -1.74
N SER A 317 1.90 10.86 -0.93
CA SER A 317 3.31 11.21 -0.81
C SER A 317 4.20 10.03 -1.19
N VAL A 318 5.27 10.31 -1.94
CA VAL A 318 6.32 9.33 -2.24
C VAL A 318 7.65 9.92 -1.76
N MET A 319 8.34 9.22 -0.88
CA MET A 319 9.60 9.61 -0.26
C MET A 319 10.67 8.58 -0.56
N ASP A 320 11.82 9.05 -0.98
CA ASP A 320 13.00 8.24 -1.29
C ASP A 320 14.16 8.69 -0.41
N GLU A 321 14.48 7.86 0.57
CA GLU A 321 15.56 8.07 1.54
C GLU A 321 16.81 7.24 1.18
N SER A 322 16.70 6.33 0.21
CA SER A 322 17.77 5.44 -0.25
C SER A 322 18.89 6.18 -1.00
N ALA A 323 18.61 7.35 -1.58
CA ALA A 323 19.55 8.11 -2.41
C ALA A 323 20.66 8.89 -1.65
N GLY A 324 20.88 8.64 -0.35
CA GLY A 324 21.76 9.45 0.52
C GLY A 324 23.24 9.08 0.58
N GLY A 325 23.65 7.93 0.02
CA GLY A 325 24.99 7.36 0.22
C GLY A 325 26.01 7.62 -0.90
N GLY A 326 26.31 8.88 -1.26
CA GLY A 326 27.42 9.13 -2.18
C GLY A 326 27.47 10.52 -2.82
N GLY A 327 28.14 11.47 -2.15
CA GLY A 327 28.73 12.65 -2.80
C GLY A 327 27.87 13.91 -2.85
N SER A 328 28.18 14.85 -1.96
CA SER A 328 28.17 16.31 -2.16
C SER A 328 26.97 16.92 -2.93
N ALA A 329 25.87 17.14 -2.22
CA ALA A 329 25.14 18.41 -2.09
C ALA A 329 23.76 18.08 -1.53
N THR A 330 23.39 18.72 -0.43
CA THR A 330 22.09 18.64 0.24
C THR A 330 20.91 18.69 -0.74
N ARG A 331 20.44 17.52 -1.20
CA ARG A 331 19.07 17.33 -1.64
C ARG A 331 18.37 16.66 -0.48
N GLY A 332 17.64 17.46 0.30
CA GLY A 332 16.73 16.94 1.31
C GLY A 332 15.70 16.00 0.69
N PRO A 333 14.90 15.31 1.52
CA PRO A 333 13.84 14.42 1.05
C PRO A 333 13.04 15.09 -0.08
N ARG A 334 12.90 14.43 -1.22
CA ARG A 334 11.92 14.84 -2.23
C ARG A 334 10.54 14.49 -1.68
N THR A 335 10.05 15.28 -0.74
CA THR A 335 8.61 15.41 -0.57
C THR A 335 8.13 16.15 -1.80
N ILE A 336 7.55 15.44 -2.77
CA ILE A 336 6.66 16.08 -3.74
C ILE A 336 5.27 15.92 -3.13
N PRO A 337 4.81 16.82 -2.25
CA PRO A 337 3.39 16.84 -1.94
C PRO A 337 2.70 17.12 -3.26
N ILE A 338 1.95 16.15 -3.79
CA ILE A 338 1.00 16.45 -4.86
C ILE A 338 -0.18 17.16 -4.19
N SER A 339 0.07 18.40 -3.78
CA SER A 339 -0.91 19.31 -3.20
C SER A 339 -1.11 20.43 -4.20
N CYS A 340 -2.17 20.33 -5.00
CA CYS A 340 -2.63 21.43 -5.85
C CYS A 340 -3.24 22.55 -4.97
N ARG A 341 -2.42 23.26 -4.18
CA ARG A 341 -2.83 24.53 -3.56
C ARG A 341 -2.75 25.63 -4.60
N SER A 342 -3.86 25.89 -5.29
CA SER A 342 -4.00 27.11 -6.09
C SER A 342 -3.72 28.35 -5.22
N PRO A 343 -2.91 29.32 -5.67
CA PRO A 343 -2.71 30.56 -4.94
C PRO A 343 -4.05 31.30 -4.83
N ARG A 344 -4.44 31.67 -3.61
CA ARG A 344 -5.64 32.48 -3.36
C ARG A 344 -5.63 33.72 -4.27
N PRO A 345 -6.73 34.06 -4.97
CA PRO A 345 -6.78 35.29 -5.73
C PRO A 345 -6.60 36.47 -4.79
N SER A 346 -5.53 37.23 -4.99
CA SER A 346 -5.29 38.47 -4.27
C SER A 346 -6.43 39.45 -4.58
N ARG A 347 -7.00 40.05 -3.53
CA ARG A 347 -8.06 41.06 -3.66
C ARG A 347 -7.59 42.18 -4.61
N PRO A 348 -8.43 42.65 -5.55
CA PRO A 348 -8.03 43.70 -6.47
C PRO A 348 -7.76 45.00 -5.71
N ARG A 349 -6.53 45.50 -5.82
CA ARG A 349 -6.15 46.85 -5.38
C ARG A 349 -6.95 47.87 -6.21
N ARG A 350 -7.67 48.75 -5.54
CA ARG A 350 -8.31 49.94 -6.13
C ARG A 350 -7.24 50.81 -6.80
N CYS A 351 -7.21 50.85 -8.13
CA CYS A 351 -6.51 51.90 -8.87
C CYS A 351 -7.43 53.12 -9.02
N ARG A 352 -6.94 54.26 -8.51
CA ARG A 352 -7.52 55.59 -8.70
C ARG A 352 -7.53 55.94 -10.19
N ARG A 353 -8.69 56.39 -10.69
CA ARG A 353 -8.84 57.06 -12.00
C ARG A 353 -8.43 58.53 -11.88
N THR A 354 -7.61 59.00 -12.81
CA THR A 354 -7.54 60.41 -13.23
C THR A 354 -7.76 60.49 -14.75
N ALA A 355 -8.32 61.63 -15.18
CA ALA A 355 -8.89 62.00 -16.49
C ALA A 355 -7.96 61.75 -17.71
N SER A 356 -8.36 61.80 -18.99
CA SER A 356 -9.31 62.67 -19.68
C SER A 356 -9.62 62.13 -21.10
N ALA A 357 -10.62 62.72 -21.74
CA ALA A 357 -11.31 62.34 -22.96
C ALA A 357 -10.54 62.46 -24.29
N ALA A 358 -10.93 61.63 -25.27
CA ALA A 358 -11.05 62.00 -26.68
C ALA A 358 -12.02 61.04 -27.42
N THR A 359 -12.95 61.65 -28.14
CA THR A 359 -14.01 61.10 -29.00
C THR A 359 -13.50 60.51 -30.32
N SER A 360 -14.11 59.42 -30.83
CA SER A 360 -14.60 59.29 -32.22
C SER A 360 -15.32 57.95 -32.47
N ARG A 361 -16.22 57.96 -33.46
CA ARG A 361 -17.30 57.01 -33.80
C ARG A 361 -16.92 55.98 -34.88
N TYR A 362 -17.90 55.10 -35.19
CA TYR A 362 -18.00 54.00 -36.18
C TYR A 362 -17.52 52.64 -35.66
N GLY A 363 -18.22 51.51 -35.77
CA GLY A 363 -19.49 51.15 -36.42
C GLY A 363 -19.43 49.67 -36.86
N SER A 364 -20.54 48.93 -36.75
CA SER A 364 -20.80 47.52 -37.19
C SER A 364 -20.09 46.40 -36.39
N SER A 365 -20.75 45.48 -35.66
CA SER A 365 -21.86 44.52 -35.90
C SER A 365 -21.44 43.18 -36.52
N SER A 366 -21.14 42.18 -35.67
CA SER A 366 -21.55 40.76 -35.80
C SER A 366 -20.94 39.87 -34.69
N PRO A 367 -21.53 38.69 -34.39
CA PRO A 367 -21.74 38.25 -33.01
C PRO A 367 -20.73 37.23 -32.47
N VAL A 368 -20.48 37.34 -31.16
CA VAL A 368 -19.85 36.32 -30.31
C VAL A 368 -20.84 35.17 -30.11
N ARG A 369 -20.54 33.99 -30.67
CA ARG A 369 -21.21 32.74 -30.27
C ARG A 369 -20.73 32.36 -28.88
N ARG A 370 -21.64 32.47 -27.92
CA ARG A 370 -21.56 31.88 -26.58
C ARG A 370 -21.97 30.41 -26.72
N LEU A 371 -21.04 29.48 -26.54
CA LEU A 371 -21.37 28.06 -26.35
C LEU A 371 -21.67 27.87 -24.87
N GLU A 372 -22.96 27.80 -24.55
CA GLU A 372 -23.47 27.26 -23.30
C GLU A 372 -23.21 25.75 -23.31
N ALA A 373 -22.42 25.27 -22.34
CA ALA A 373 -22.32 23.85 -22.07
C ALA A 373 -23.56 23.41 -21.30
N THR A 374 -24.50 22.84 -22.03
CA THR A 374 -25.60 22.02 -21.51
C THR A 374 -25.06 20.93 -20.60
N THR A 375 -25.63 20.85 -19.41
CA THR A 375 -25.60 19.72 -18.49
C THR A 375 -25.87 18.41 -19.22
N GLY A 376 -24.85 17.56 -19.31
CA GLY A 376 -24.92 16.21 -19.85
C GLY A 376 -24.25 15.24 -18.88
N SER A 377 -25.05 14.77 -17.92
CA SER A 377 -24.79 13.56 -17.15
C SER A 377 -24.64 12.36 -18.09
N ALA A 378 -23.87 11.37 -17.62
CA ALA A 378 -23.63 10.05 -18.19
C ALA A 378 -22.48 9.95 -19.21
N LEU A 379 -21.37 9.34 -18.77
CA LEU A 379 -20.81 8.10 -19.32
C LEU A 379 -19.42 7.85 -18.70
N TRP A 380 -19.36 6.95 -17.71
CA TRP A 380 -18.12 6.25 -17.34
C TRP A 380 -18.43 4.75 -17.32
N ARG A 381 -17.78 4.02 -18.23
CA ARG A 381 -17.64 2.56 -18.26
C ARG A 381 -16.17 2.25 -18.45
#